data_AF-U5MWA1-F1
#
_entry.id   AF-U5MWA1-F1
#
_cell.length_a   1.000
_cell.length_b   1.000
_cell.length_c   1.000
_cell.angle_alpha   90.00
_cell.angle_beta   90.00
_cell.angle_gamma   90.00
#
_symmetry.space_group_name_H-M   'P 1'
#
loop_
_entity.id
_entity.type
_entity.pdbx_description
1 polymer ?
#
loop_
_entity_poly.entity_id
_entity_poly.type
_entity_poly.pdbx_seq_one_letter_code
_entity_poly.pdbx_strand_id
1 'polypeptide(L)'
;MENLHQYAVSLEFTLRKIFECDRGGLGGLIDADAIEGGSMFTLIVSALSQKYIGSYNIKSIDTFIDNNFDIEGKGFREIGEERIIKVIEEFEKLYKSLG
;
A
#
# COMPACT_ATOMS: atom_id res chain seq x y z
N MET A 1 -16.53 -8.97 11.07
CA MET A 1 -15.33 -9.15 10.23
C MET A 1 -15.75 -9.22 8.77
N GLU A 2 -16.43 -8.21 8.25
CA GLU A 2 -17.08 -8.31 6.93
C GLU A 2 -16.43 -7.43 5.84
N ASN A 3 -15.33 -6.71 6.14
CA ASN A 3 -14.85 -5.70 5.19
C ASN A 3 -13.34 -5.67 4.87
N LEU A 4 -12.53 -6.52 5.50
CA LEU A 4 -11.08 -6.59 5.24
C LEU A 4 -10.76 -6.85 3.76
N HIS A 5 -11.51 -7.74 3.11
CA HIS A 5 -11.32 -8.06 1.71
C HIS A 5 -11.65 -6.90 0.77
N GLN A 6 -12.65 -6.07 1.09
CA GLN A 6 -12.96 -4.92 0.24
C GLN A 6 -11.84 -3.87 0.29
N TYR A 7 -11.15 -3.71 1.43
CA TYR A 7 -9.98 -2.85 1.51
C TYR A 7 -8.82 -3.37 0.66
N ALA A 8 -8.57 -4.68 0.66
CA ALA A 8 -7.57 -5.29 -0.19
C ALA A 8 -7.89 -5.10 -1.69
N VAL A 9 -9.15 -5.35 -2.08
CA VAL A 9 -9.65 -5.12 -3.45
C VAL A 9 -9.53 -3.64 -3.84
N SER A 10 -9.90 -2.71 -2.97
CA SER A 10 -9.77 -1.28 -3.23
C SER A 10 -8.31 -0.88 -3.44
N LEU A 11 -7.41 -1.38 -2.60
CA LEU A 11 -5.98 -1.13 -2.75
C LEU A 11 -5.43 -1.77 -4.03
N GLU A 12 -5.86 -2.97 -4.40
CA GLU A 12 -5.51 -3.60 -5.67
C GLU A 12 -5.87 -2.68 -6.85
N PHE A 13 -7.09 -2.15 -6.91
CA PHE A 13 -7.50 -1.23 -7.97
C PHE A 13 -6.64 0.05 -8.01
N THR A 14 -6.29 0.60 -6.85
CA THR A 14 -5.39 1.77 -6.77
C THR A 14 -4.01 1.42 -7.30
N LEU A 15 -3.41 0.31 -6.87
CA LEU A 15 -2.09 -0.13 -7.31
C LEU A 15 -2.06 -0.44 -8.80
N ARG A 16 -3.09 -1.12 -9.34
CA ARG A 16 -3.20 -1.38 -10.78
C ARG A 16 -3.17 -0.12 -11.63
N LYS A 17 -3.81 0.95 -11.15
CA LYS A 17 -3.77 2.26 -11.82
C LYS A 17 -2.38 2.90 -11.72
N ILE A 18 -1.74 2.81 -10.56
CA ILE A 18 -0.39 3.37 -10.34
C ILE A 18 0.67 2.66 -11.18
N PHE A 19 0.60 1.33 -11.28
CA PHE A 19 1.57 0.52 -12.01
C PHE A 19 1.16 0.24 -13.46
N GLU A 20 0.02 0.78 -13.91
CA GLU A 20 -0.56 0.57 -15.24
C GLU A 20 -0.60 -0.92 -15.62
N CYS A 21 -1.09 -1.76 -14.71
CA CYS A 21 -1.08 -3.20 -14.85
C CYS A 21 -2.45 -3.85 -14.61
N ASP A 22 -2.59 -5.08 -15.09
CA ASP A 22 -3.73 -5.93 -14.77
C ASP A 22 -3.57 -6.62 -13.41
N ARG A 23 -4.60 -7.38 -13.03
CA ARG A 23 -4.58 -8.24 -11.85
C ARG A 23 -3.39 -9.20 -11.94
N GLY A 24 -2.66 -9.35 -10.84
CA GLY A 24 -1.43 -10.15 -10.79
C GLY A 24 -0.19 -9.41 -11.28
N GLY A 25 -0.23 -8.09 -11.44
CA GLY A 25 0.96 -7.27 -11.69
C GLY A 25 2.04 -7.45 -10.62
N LEU A 26 3.28 -7.05 -10.96
CA LEU A 26 4.48 -7.24 -10.12
C LEU A 26 4.68 -8.71 -9.67
N GLY A 27 4.53 -9.66 -10.61
CA GLY A 27 4.77 -11.07 -10.34
C GLY A 27 3.71 -11.75 -9.48
N GLY A 28 2.47 -11.25 -9.52
CA GLY A 28 1.33 -11.78 -8.76
C GLY A 28 1.03 -11.04 -7.46
N LEU A 29 1.82 -10.02 -7.09
CA LEU A 29 1.65 -9.29 -5.83
C LEU A 29 0.46 -8.33 -5.86
N ILE A 30 0.17 -7.71 -7.00
CA ILE A 30 -1.01 -6.83 -7.15
C ILE A 30 -2.26 -7.70 -7.35
N ASP A 31 -2.68 -8.31 -6.25
CA ASP A 31 -3.84 -9.19 -6.12
C ASP A 31 -4.36 -9.09 -4.68
N ALA A 32 -5.68 -8.99 -4.49
CA ALA A 32 -6.28 -8.84 -3.17
C ALA A 32 -5.86 -9.94 -2.17
N ASP A 33 -5.74 -11.19 -2.60
CA ASP A 33 -5.37 -12.30 -1.70
C ASP A 33 -3.90 -12.17 -1.27
N ALA A 34 -3.02 -11.74 -2.18
CA ALA A 34 -1.61 -11.48 -1.87
C ALA A 34 -1.43 -10.26 -0.96
N ILE A 35 -2.23 -9.21 -1.15
CA ILE A 35 -2.26 -8.01 -0.30
C ILE A 35 -2.66 -8.40 1.13
N GLU A 36 -3.75 -9.16 1.28
CA GLU A 36 -4.20 -9.66 2.58
C GLU A 36 -3.19 -10.59 3.24
N GLY A 37 -2.49 -11.38 2.43
CA GLY A 37 -1.50 -12.36 2.86
C GLY A 37 -0.18 -11.76 3.36
N GLY A 38 0.04 -10.45 3.20
CA GLY A 38 1.22 -9.76 3.73
C GLY A 38 1.95 -8.85 2.76
N SER A 39 1.48 -8.73 1.52
CA SER A 39 2.17 -7.91 0.50
C SER A 39 1.83 -6.42 0.57
N MET A 40 0.86 -6.02 1.40
CA MET A 40 0.34 -4.64 1.45
C MET A 40 1.44 -3.59 1.60
N PHE A 41 2.29 -3.71 2.63
CA PHE A 41 3.30 -2.70 2.90
C PHE A 41 4.34 -2.61 1.78
N THR A 42 4.82 -3.76 1.29
CA THR A 42 5.77 -3.83 0.18
C THR A 42 5.24 -3.17 -1.08
N LEU A 43 3.97 -3.36 -1.41
CA LEU A 43 3.32 -2.74 -2.57
C LEU A 43 3.15 -1.23 -2.40
N ILE A 44 2.78 -0.77 -1.20
CA ILE A 44 2.71 0.66 -0.88
C ILE A 44 4.09 1.32 -1.03
N VAL A 45 5.14 0.72 -0.47
CA VAL A 45 6.52 1.23 -0.59
C VAL A 45 6.96 1.24 -2.05
N SER A 46 6.62 0.20 -2.81
CA SER A 46 6.93 0.12 -4.25
C SER A 46 6.23 1.26 -5.01
N ALA A 47 4.96 1.55 -4.71
CA ALA A 47 4.23 2.67 -5.33
C ALA A 47 4.88 4.02 -5.00
N LEU A 48 5.24 4.24 -3.72
CA LEU A 48 5.92 5.46 -3.28
C LEU A 48 7.31 5.60 -3.90
N SER A 49 8.02 4.50 -4.16
CA SER A 49 9.36 4.52 -4.77
C SER A 49 9.38 5.18 -6.15
N GLN A 50 8.30 5.06 -6.93
CA GLN A 50 8.17 5.72 -8.24
C GLN A 50 8.24 7.25 -8.10
N LYS A 51 7.81 7.77 -6.95
CA LYS A 51 7.82 9.20 -6.61
C LYS A 51 8.97 9.57 -5.67
N TYR A 52 9.86 8.64 -5.33
CA TYR A 52 10.96 8.91 -4.40
C TYR A 52 12.10 9.68 -5.07
N ILE A 53 12.50 9.25 -6.27
CA ILE A 53 13.57 9.88 -7.04
C ILE A 53 13.03 11.19 -7.64
N GLY A 54 13.60 12.33 -7.23
CA GLY A 54 13.24 13.65 -7.74
C GLY A 54 12.12 14.36 -6.98
N SER A 55 11.58 13.78 -5.91
CA SER A 55 10.58 14.44 -5.06
C SER A 55 11.22 15.46 -4.10
N TYR A 56 10.60 16.64 -3.99
CA TYR A 56 10.94 17.62 -2.94
C TYR A 56 10.51 17.17 -1.54
N ASN A 57 9.69 16.12 -1.44
CA ASN A 57 9.04 15.65 -0.21
C ASN A 57 9.51 14.24 0.23
N ILE A 58 10.77 13.88 -0.07
CA ILE A 58 11.38 12.59 0.34
C ILE A 58 11.15 12.32 1.84
N LYS A 59 11.31 13.34 2.70
CA LYS A 59 11.09 13.21 4.15
C LYS A 59 9.69 12.72 4.52
N SER A 60 8.66 13.10 3.77
CA SER A 60 7.29 12.65 4.02
C SER A 60 7.11 11.17 3.66
N ILE A 61 7.81 10.71 2.61
CA ILE A 61 7.85 9.28 2.26
C ILE A 61 8.60 8.51 3.33
N ASP A 62 9.80 8.94 3.73
CA ASP A 62 10.59 8.29 4.78
C ASP A 62 9.81 8.20 6.10
N THR A 63 9.18 9.30 6.52
CA THR A 63 8.37 9.34 7.74
C THR A 63 7.20 8.36 7.68
N PHE A 64 6.51 8.26 6.53
CA PHE A 64 5.44 7.29 6.36
C PHE A 64 5.95 5.85 6.46
N ILE A 65 7.09 5.55 5.83
CA ILE A 65 7.71 4.22 5.85
C ILE A 65 8.12 3.86 7.29
N ASP A 66 8.84 4.75 7.99
CA ASP A 66 9.32 4.51 9.35
C ASP A 66 8.17 4.27 10.33
N ASN A 67 7.09 5.04 10.23
CA ASN A 67 5.91 4.92 11.10
C ASN A 67 5.07 3.66 10.86
N ASN A 68 5.30 2.97 9.74
CA ASN A 68 4.50 1.81 9.33
C ASN A 68 5.35 0.59 8.99
N PHE A 69 6.67 0.62 9.24
CA PHE A 69 7.55 -0.52 8.98
C PHE A 69 7.18 -1.74 9.84
N ASP A 70 6.51 -1.53 10.97
CA ASP A 70 6.06 -2.58 11.88
C ASP A 70 5.06 -3.56 11.25
N ILE A 71 4.42 -3.20 10.12
CA ILE A 71 3.45 -4.05 9.41
C ILE A 71 4.03 -4.75 8.19
N GLU A 72 5.34 -4.63 7.94
CA GLU A 72 6.01 -5.37 6.88
C GLU A 72 5.80 -6.88 7.04
N GLY A 73 5.45 -7.54 5.92
CA GLY A 73 5.20 -8.99 5.87
C GLY A 73 3.96 -9.49 6.61
N LYS A 74 3.27 -8.64 7.38
CA LYS A 74 2.11 -9.05 8.18
C LYS A 74 0.84 -9.09 7.35
N GLY A 75 0.08 -10.17 7.51
CA GLY A 75 -1.25 -10.29 6.91
C GLY A 75 -2.29 -9.42 7.62
N PHE A 76 -3.43 -9.18 6.97
CA PHE A 76 -4.48 -8.28 7.49
C PHE A 76 -4.99 -8.67 8.89
N ARG A 77 -5.09 -9.98 9.17
CA ARG A 77 -5.52 -10.47 10.48
C ARG A 77 -4.55 -10.11 11.61
N GLU A 78 -3.25 -10.07 11.33
CA GLU A 78 -2.23 -9.68 12.31
C GLU A 78 -2.17 -8.16 12.51
N ILE A 79 -2.38 -7.40 11.44
CA ILE A 79 -2.33 -5.93 11.50
C ILE A 79 -3.56 -5.36 12.24
N GLY A 80 -4.74 -5.91 11.99
CA GLY A 80 -6.01 -5.41 12.52
C GLY A 80 -6.64 -4.33 11.63
N GLU A 81 -7.97 -4.37 11.55
CA GLU A 81 -8.78 -3.57 10.61
C GLU A 81 -8.55 -2.06 10.74
N GLU A 82 -8.59 -1.51 11.95
CA GLU A 82 -8.40 -0.07 12.18
C GLU A 82 -7.04 0.42 11.69
N ARG A 83 -5.99 -0.38 11.89
CA ARG A 83 -4.63 -0.04 11.47
C ARG A 83 -4.49 -0.10 9.94
N ILE A 84 -5.10 -1.09 9.28
CA ILE A 84 -5.12 -1.19 7.81
C ILE A 84 -5.77 0.04 7.18
N ILE A 85 -6.97 0.41 7.66
CA ILE A 85 -7.71 1.57 7.14
C ILE A 85 -6.85 2.82 7.24
N LYS A 86 -6.26 3.06 8.42
CA LYS A 86 -5.42 4.22 8.67
C LYS A 86 -4.22 4.27 7.71
N VAL A 87 -3.52 3.15 7.52
CA VAL A 87 -2.36 3.08 6.63
C VAL A 87 -2.75 3.34 5.17
N ILE A 88 -3.84 2.74 4.69
CA ILE A 88 -4.32 2.94 3.32
C ILE A 88 -4.70 4.40 3.09
N GLU A 89 -5.43 5.02 4.01
CA GLU A 89 -5.79 6.43 3.91
C GLU A 89 -4.57 7.36 3.93
N GLU A 90 -3.61 7.11 4.82
CA GLU A 90 -2.35 7.87 4.90
C GLU A 90 -1.56 7.73 3.60
N PHE A 91 -1.48 6.52 3.05
CA PHE A 91 -0.86 6.26 1.76
C PHE A 91 -1.55 7.04 0.63
N GLU A 92 -2.87 6.96 0.50
CA GLU A 92 -3.60 7.65 -0.58
C GLU A 92 -3.45 9.17 -0.49
N LYS A 93 -3.50 9.73 0.72
CA LYS A 93 -3.28 11.17 0.95
C LYS A 93 -1.86 11.58 0.57
N LEU A 94 -0.87 10.80 1.02
CA LEU A 94 0.54 11.03 0.69
C LEU A 94 0.77 10.94 -0.82
N TYR A 95 0.35 9.85 -1.46
CA TYR A 95 0.57 9.62 -2.89
C TYR A 95 -0.01 10.76 -3.74
N LYS A 96 -1.24 11.23 -3.44
CA LYS A 96 -1.87 12.36 -4.13
C LYS A 96 -1.14 13.70 -3.92
N SER A 97 -0.51 13.90 -2.75
CA SER A 97 0.24 15.13 -2.46
C SER A 97 1.58 15.22 -3.18
N LEU A 98 2.07 14.09 -3.69
CA LEU A 98 3.35 13.97 -4.40
C LEU A 98 3.20 14.18 -5.93
N GLY A 99 2.09 14.78 -6.38
CA GLY A 99 1.77 15.05 -7.79
C GLY A 99 1.50 13.79 -8.57
#